data_AF-A0A1A8UEH6-F1
#
_entry.id   AF-A0A1A8UEH6-F1
#
_cell.length_a   1.000
_cell.length_b   1.000
_cell.length_c   1.000
_cell.angle_alpha   90.00
_cell.angle_beta   90.00
_cell.angle_gamma   90.00
#
_symmetry.space_group_name_H-M   'P 1'
#
loop_
_entity.id
_entity.type
_entity.pdbx_description
1 polymer ?
#
loop_
_entity_poly.entity_id
_entity_poly.type
_entity_poly.pdbx_seq_one_letter_code
_entity_poly.pdbx_strand_id
1 'polypeptide(L)'
;MSAAVVTGTMNKDRSELEPLLQPLKPENILTNVYEPRLAELILHQQRVDVHCQEIFDLMTSCRTELKQLETSITMKTQDLSSSLSSMEDDVQTARSSSCLAVVSTTMQDLLDHHVEDVQRCWSGFRQMVRTRLQEARTRTSDLLTSFRTFSEGGDFSPQEVGKYQIRLEKEIRKMRSIRKSILAELEFLESTSQQQVKEASAALEKKLADKKSELEVIKKIQELISRTQTQIKDEAGSSNLQQAEISSRLEELGRMTRSTQVSPDQLCSFLSSTHEEITKRFRYLELDHSKLSADPESRKQVEGSPQSGPQLLSRTTVDPPEDPVLGTSRGSGSRTKTDDITAEKGFRFLGFEQETEPNACSFSSSVNSVLWKTKNEIRNLTEDTCCSLDSTQQRLLGYQDQASVFLRASKTELLKQMAEFQELLSPLPAFLISNHEQRHRSQLAEDVGVARRRLEELLAASEEEKRSNFHKLRVSLTADELQALNAREELRQQQLHSATWSMHQELQKC
;
A
#
# COMPACT_ATOMS: atom_id res chain seq x y z
N MET A 1 30.11 17.13 -140.54
CA MET A 1 30.86 16.51 -139.43
C MET A 1 30.19 16.63 -138.05
N SER A 2 29.05 17.33 -137.86
CA SER A 2 28.47 17.52 -136.51
C SER A 2 27.59 16.38 -135.96
N ALA A 3 27.04 15.48 -136.80
CA ALA A 3 26.17 14.41 -136.31
C ALA A 3 26.93 13.26 -135.61
N ALA A 4 28.17 12.98 -136.03
CA ALA A 4 29.02 11.94 -135.44
C ALA A 4 29.62 12.35 -134.08
N VAL A 5 29.87 13.66 -133.88
CA VAL A 5 30.38 14.18 -132.60
C VAL A 5 29.30 14.18 -131.52
N VAL A 6 28.05 14.54 -131.87
CA VAL A 6 26.90 14.54 -130.94
C VAL A 6 26.45 13.12 -130.57
N THR A 7 26.45 12.17 -131.51
CA THR A 7 26.16 10.76 -131.22
C THR A 7 27.29 10.06 -130.47
N GLY A 8 28.55 10.47 -130.71
CA GLY A 8 29.72 10.03 -129.94
C GLY A 8 29.71 10.51 -128.48
N THR A 9 29.32 11.76 -128.21
CA THR A 9 29.12 12.25 -126.84
C THR A 9 27.91 11.59 -126.18
N MET A 10 26.76 11.46 -126.86
CA MET A 10 25.57 10.79 -126.28
C MET A 10 25.77 9.30 -125.96
N ASN A 11 26.54 8.56 -126.76
CA ASN A 11 26.86 7.15 -126.48
C ASN A 11 27.93 6.99 -125.39
N LYS A 12 28.86 7.93 -125.28
CA LYS A 12 29.82 8.00 -124.16
C LYS A 12 29.09 8.34 -122.85
N ASP A 13 28.18 9.32 -122.89
CA ASP A 13 27.32 9.68 -121.76
C ASP A 13 26.42 8.50 -121.35
N ARG A 14 25.82 7.77 -122.31
CA ARG A 14 25.07 6.52 -122.01
C ARG A 14 25.93 5.44 -121.37
N SER A 15 27.14 5.21 -121.89
CA SER A 15 28.06 4.19 -121.35
C SER A 15 28.64 4.57 -119.98
N GLU A 16 28.71 5.87 -119.65
CA GLU A 16 29.06 6.39 -118.31
C GLU A 16 27.85 6.37 -117.35
N LEU A 17 26.62 6.51 -117.86
CA LEU A 17 25.36 6.42 -117.10
C LEU A 17 24.92 4.98 -116.79
N GLU A 18 25.23 4.01 -117.64
CA GLU A 18 24.83 2.60 -117.48
C GLU A 18 25.33 1.93 -116.17
N PRO A 19 26.59 2.12 -115.72
CA PRO A 19 27.02 1.67 -114.39
C PRO A 19 26.39 2.46 -113.23
N LEU A 20 25.96 3.71 -113.46
CA LEU A 20 25.21 4.52 -112.47
C LEU A 20 23.73 4.13 -112.39
N LEU A 21 23.17 3.54 -113.45
CA LEU A 21 21.77 3.07 -113.54
C LEU A 21 21.61 1.60 -113.12
N GLN A 22 22.67 0.79 -113.15
CA GLN A 22 22.67 -0.59 -112.66
C GLN A 22 22.17 -0.73 -111.21
N PRO A 23 22.58 0.12 -110.24
CA PRO A 23 22.04 0.11 -108.88
C PRO A 23 20.54 0.43 -108.79
N LEU A 24 19.99 1.10 -109.80
CA LEU A 24 18.59 1.54 -109.88
C LEU A 24 17.68 0.50 -110.56
N LYS A 25 18.20 -0.68 -110.92
CA LYS A 25 17.36 -1.78 -111.42
C LYS A 25 16.38 -2.25 -110.34
N PRO A 26 15.11 -2.55 -110.69
CA PRO A 26 14.11 -2.99 -109.72
C PRO A 26 14.56 -4.19 -108.87
N GLU A 27 15.25 -5.16 -109.47
CA GLU A 27 15.75 -6.34 -108.74
C GLU A 27 16.85 -5.96 -107.73
N ASN A 28 17.72 -5.01 -108.08
CA ASN A 28 18.78 -4.53 -107.19
C ASN A 28 18.24 -3.66 -106.04
N ILE A 29 17.23 -2.83 -106.32
CA ILE A 29 16.52 -2.05 -105.29
C ILE A 29 15.79 -2.99 -104.32
N LEU A 30 15.12 -4.02 -104.85
CA LEU A 30 14.42 -4.99 -104.01
C LEU A 30 15.39 -5.72 -103.07
N THR A 31 16.44 -6.32 -103.62
CA THR A 31 17.34 -7.22 -102.88
C THR A 31 18.34 -6.47 -101.99
N ASN A 32 18.86 -5.32 -102.43
CA ASN A 32 19.94 -4.61 -101.71
C ASN A 32 19.45 -3.39 -100.91
N VAL A 33 18.20 -2.95 -101.10
CA VAL A 33 17.65 -1.79 -100.36
C VAL A 33 16.40 -2.18 -99.59
N TYR A 34 15.39 -2.76 -100.24
CA TYR A 34 14.10 -3.03 -99.60
C TYR A 34 14.18 -4.17 -98.57
N GLU A 35 14.71 -5.33 -98.95
CA GLU A 35 14.81 -6.48 -98.03
C GLU A 35 15.67 -6.21 -96.79
N PRO A 36 16.89 -5.63 -96.90
CA PRO A 36 17.68 -5.24 -95.73
C PRO A 36 16.95 -4.22 -94.87
N ARG A 37 16.30 -3.22 -95.50
CA ARG A 37 15.55 -2.20 -94.77
C ARG A 37 14.36 -2.79 -94.00
N LEU A 38 13.66 -3.76 -94.60
CA LEU A 38 12.57 -4.45 -93.95
C LEU A 38 13.05 -5.24 -92.72
N ALA A 39 14.20 -5.93 -92.83
CA ALA A 39 14.80 -6.64 -91.71
C ALA A 39 15.24 -5.69 -90.58
N GLU A 40 15.84 -4.55 -90.90
CA GLU A 40 16.20 -3.50 -89.94
C GLU A 40 14.95 -2.97 -89.20
N LEU A 41 13.88 -2.64 -89.93
CA LEU A 41 12.63 -2.16 -89.35
C LEU A 41 12.04 -3.15 -88.35
N ILE A 42 12.07 -4.45 -88.68
CA ILE A 42 11.63 -5.52 -87.79
C ILE A 42 12.49 -5.55 -86.52
N LEU A 43 13.81 -5.46 -86.66
CA LEU A 43 14.74 -5.49 -85.53
C LEU A 43 14.54 -4.28 -84.59
N HIS A 44 14.38 -3.08 -85.16
CA HIS A 44 14.10 -1.86 -84.39
C HIS A 44 12.81 -1.97 -83.61
N GLN A 45 11.76 -2.45 -84.26
CA GLN A 45 10.45 -2.66 -83.65
C GLN A 45 10.55 -3.69 -82.51
N GLN A 46 11.21 -4.83 -82.75
CA GLN A 46 11.45 -5.86 -81.73
C GLN A 46 12.22 -5.31 -80.53
N ARG A 47 13.27 -4.52 -80.74
CA ARG A 47 14.06 -3.92 -79.65
C ARG A 47 13.20 -3.04 -78.75
N VAL A 48 12.30 -2.25 -79.33
CA VAL A 48 11.36 -1.40 -78.57
C VAL A 48 10.27 -2.24 -77.91
N ASP A 49 9.77 -3.29 -78.57
CA ASP A 49 8.75 -4.19 -78.02
C ASP A 49 9.26 -4.93 -76.78
N VAL A 50 10.46 -5.50 -76.85
CA VAL A 50 11.11 -6.19 -75.72
C VAL A 50 11.32 -5.22 -74.56
N HIS A 51 11.86 -4.03 -74.81
CA HIS A 51 12.05 -3.01 -73.75
C HIS A 51 10.73 -2.57 -73.12
N CYS A 52 9.67 -2.38 -73.92
CA CYS A 52 8.33 -2.09 -73.38
C CYS A 52 7.80 -3.22 -72.49
N GLN A 53 8.03 -4.47 -72.90
CA GLN A 53 7.60 -5.64 -72.14
C GLN A 53 8.36 -5.74 -70.80
N GLU A 54 9.67 -5.53 -70.80
CA GLU A 54 10.48 -5.53 -69.58
C GLU A 54 10.01 -4.47 -68.56
N ILE A 55 9.64 -3.26 -69.03
CA ILE A 55 9.04 -2.23 -68.17
C ILE A 55 7.71 -2.70 -67.60
N PHE A 56 6.85 -3.30 -68.43
CA PHE A 56 5.56 -3.81 -68.01
C PHE A 56 5.70 -4.90 -66.94
N ASP A 57 6.61 -5.85 -67.15
CA ASP A 57 6.87 -6.95 -66.22
C ASP A 57 7.42 -6.42 -64.89
N LEU A 58 8.35 -5.44 -64.93
CA LEU A 58 8.87 -4.78 -63.73
C LEU A 58 7.77 -4.07 -62.94
N MET A 59 6.88 -3.32 -63.60
CA MET A 59 5.77 -2.66 -62.92
C MET A 59 4.79 -3.66 -62.30
N THR A 60 4.57 -4.79 -62.98
CA THR A 60 3.75 -5.90 -62.48
C THR A 60 4.41 -6.55 -61.26
N SER A 61 5.72 -6.80 -61.30
CA SER A 61 6.50 -7.33 -60.16
C SER A 61 6.41 -6.42 -58.93
N CYS A 62 6.53 -5.09 -59.12
CA CYS A 62 6.36 -4.15 -58.01
C CYS A 62 4.97 -4.22 -57.38
N ARG A 63 3.91 -4.47 -58.17
CA ARG A 63 2.54 -4.63 -57.67
C ARG A 63 2.35 -5.94 -56.93
N THR A 64 2.92 -7.04 -57.42
CA THR A 64 2.83 -8.34 -56.74
C THR A 64 3.59 -8.33 -55.42
N GLU A 65 4.77 -7.70 -55.38
CA GLU A 65 5.56 -7.56 -54.15
C GLU A 65 4.85 -6.65 -53.12
N LEU A 66 4.08 -5.64 -53.56
CA LEU A 66 3.23 -4.85 -52.66
C LEU A 66 2.18 -5.73 -51.95
N LYS A 67 1.53 -6.64 -52.69
CA LYS A 67 0.53 -7.56 -52.13
C LYS A 67 1.15 -8.59 -51.18
N GLN A 68 2.37 -9.03 -51.46
CA GLN A 68 3.14 -9.89 -50.56
C GLN A 68 3.51 -9.15 -49.26
N LEU A 69 3.94 -7.89 -49.38
CA LEU A 69 4.26 -7.03 -48.23
C LEU A 69 3.02 -6.79 -47.35
N GLU A 70 1.88 -6.47 -47.96
CA GLU A 70 0.59 -6.34 -47.27
C GLU A 70 0.29 -7.59 -46.43
N THR A 71 0.37 -8.77 -47.06
CA THR A 71 0.12 -10.05 -46.38
C THR A 71 1.10 -10.28 -45.23
N SER A 72 2.39 -9.99 -45.44
CA SER A 72 3.41 -10.15 -44.39
C SER A 72 3.19 -9.23 -43.19
N ILE A 73 2.77 -7.98 -43.42
CA ILE A 73 2.49 -7.02 -42.35
C ILE A 73 1.22 -7.39 -41.61
N THR A 74 0.16 -7.80 -42.32
CA THR A 74 -1.06 -8.32 -41.69
C THR A 74 -0.76 -9.51 -40.77
N MET A 75 0.11 -10.45 -41.19
CA MET A 75 0.52 -11.56 -40.32
C MET A 75 1.26 -11.06 -39.06
N LYS A 76 2.25 -10.16 -39.21
CA LYS A 76 2.97 -9.58 -38.06
C LYS A 76 2.03 -8.85 -37.08
N THR A 77 1.05 -8.10 -37.59
CA THR A 77 0.06 -7.41 -36.75
C THR A 77 -0.89 -8.39 -36.04
N GLN A 78 -1.24 -9.50 -36.68
CA GLN A 78 -2.03 -10.57 -36.06
C GLN A 78 -1.25 -11.30 -34.96
N ASP A 79 0.04 -11.56 -35.16
CA ASP A 79 0.92 -12.18 -34.16
C ASP A 79 1.08 -11.29 -32.93
N LEU A 80 1.26 -9.98 -33.13
CA LEU A 80 1.26 -9.00 -32.05
C LEU A 80 -0.07 -9.02 -31.29
N SER A 81 -1.20 -8.96 -32.00
CA SER A 81 -2.54 -8.97 -31.39
C SER A 81 -2.79 -10.23 -30.55
N SER A 82 -2.30 -11.38 -31.02
CA SER A 82 -2.38 -12.65 -30.30
C SER A 82 -1.50 -12.64 -29.03
N SER A 83 -0.30 -12.06 -29.12
CA SER A 83 0.61 -11.89 -27.98
C SER A 83 0.05 -10.93 -26.92
N LEU A 84 -0.54 -9.82 -27.35
CA LEU A 84 -1.23 -8.89 -26.44
C LEU A 84 -2.43 -9.56 -25.77
N SER A 85 -3.19 -10.38 -26.51
CA SER A 85 -4.32 -11.13 -25.96
C SER A 85 -3.88 -12.16 -24.92
N SER A 86 -2.74 -12.85 -25.12
CA SER A 86 -2.25 -13.81 -24.14
C SER A 86 -1.79 -13.16 -22.83
N MET A 87 -1.26 -11.93 -22.91
CA MET A 87 -0.86 -11.15 -21.72
C MET A 87 -2.07 -10.69 -20.88
N GLU A 88 -3.29 -10.77 -21.41
CA GLU A 88 -4.49 -10.42 -20.66
C GLU A 88 -4.69 -11.31 -19.42
N ASP A 89 -4.40 -12.60 -19.53
CA ASP A 89 -4.48 -13.53 -18.42
C ASP A 89 -3.48 -13.17 -17.30
N ASP A 90 -2.29 -12.69 -17.68
CA ASP A 90 -1.27 -12.21 -16.74
C ASP A 90 -1.76 -10.94 -16.02
N VAL A 91 -2.41 -10.00 -16.72
CA VAL A 91 -3.05 -8.83 -16.10
C VAL A 91 -4.12 -9.27 -15.13
N GLN A 92 -5.02 -10.17 -15.54
CA GLN A 92 -6.15 -10.58 -14.72
C GLN A 92 -5.73 -11.28 -13.43
N THR A 93 -4.65 -12.07 -13.50
CA THR A 93 -4.12 -12.85 -12.37
C THR A 93 -3.09 -12.10 -11.52
N ALA A 94 -2.63 -10.93 -11.96
CA ALA A 94 -1.66 -10.13 -11.24
C ALA A 94 -2.15 -9.77 -9.83
N ARG A 95 -1.31 -10.04 -8.84
CA ARG A 95 -1.56 -9.77 -7.41
C ARG A 95 -0.80 -8.57 -6.86
N SER A 96 0.07 -7.97 -7.66
CA SER A 96 0.96 -6.89 -7.21
C SER A 96 1.21 -5.87 -8.32
N SER A 97 1.47 -4.64 -7.92
CA SER A 97 1.82 -3.55 -8.83
C SER A 97 3.11 -3.83 -9.60
N SER A 98 4.08 -4.53 -8.99
CA SER A 98 5.32 -4.94 -9.66
C SER A 98 5.07 -5.95 -10.78
N CYS A 99 4.12 -6.88 -10.62
CA CYS A 99 3.74 -7.81 -11.68
C CYS A 99 3.11 -7.07 -12.87
N LEU A 100 2.20 -6.11 -12.61
CA LEU A 100 1.65 -5.26 -13.67
C LEU A 100 2.71 -4.38 -14.34
N ALA A 101 3.73 -3.92 -13.60
CA ALA A 101 4.83 -3.16 -14.18
C ALA A 101 5.63 -3.99 -15.19
N VAL A 102 5.90 -5.27 -14.88
CA VAL A 102 6.55 -6.20 -15.82
C VAL A 102 5.71 -6.38 -17.08
N VAL A 103 4.41 -6.65 -16.94
CA VAL A 103 3.49 -6.78 -18.08
C VAL A 103 3.47 -5.50 -18.92
N SER A 104 3.41 -4.32 -18.29
CA SER A 104 3.46 -3.03 -18.99
C SER A 104 4.77 -2.83 -19.76
N THR A 105 5.92 -3.21 -19.20
CA THR A 105 7.21 -3.11 -19.89
C THR A 105 7.28 -4.08 -21.07
N THR A 106 6.87 -5.33 -20.89
CA THR A 106 6.85 -6.32 -21.97
C THR A 106 5.92 -5.91 -23.10
N MET A 107 4.75 -5.33 -22.76
CA MET A 107 3.82 -4.79 -23.75
C MET A 107 4.48 -3.66 -24.55
N GLN A 108 5.15 -2.73 -23.87
CA GLN A 108 5.84 -1.63 -24.53
C GLN A 108 6.97 -2.13 -25.45
N ASP A 109 7.78 -3.07 -24.98
CA ASP A 109 8.87 -3.67 -25.78
C ASP A 109 8.35 -4.35 -27.05
N LEU A 110 7.21 -5.05 -26.95
CA LEU A 110 6.55 -5.70 -28.10
C LEU A 110 6.01 -4.67 -29.10
N LEU A 111 5.40 -3.60 -28.63
CA LEU A 111 4.90 -2.51 -29.48
C LEU A 111 6.05 -1.82 -30.21
N ASP A 112 7.12 -1.48 -29.50
CA ASP A 112 8.30 -0.81 -30.07
C ASP A 112 8.97 -1.70 -31.12
N HIS A 113 9.18 -2.99 -30.81
CA HIS A 113 9.71 -3.95 -31.79
C HIS A 113 8.83 -4.06 -33.04
N HIS A 114 7.50 -4.13 -32.88
CA HIS A 114 6.59 -4.21 -34.03
C HIS A 114 6.64 -2.93 -34.89
N VAL A 115 6.66 -1.76 -34.27
CA VAL A 115 6.78 -0.47 -34.96
C VAL A 115 8.07 -0.42 -35.78
N GLU A 116 9.20 -0.76 -35.16
CA GLU A 116 10.50 -0.78 -35.84
C GLU A 116 10.53 -1.76 -37.01
N ASP A 117 10.01 -2.97 -36.81
CA ASP A 117 9.94 -4.02 -37.83
C ASP A 117 9.09 -3.60 -39.03
N VAL A 118 7.88 -3.12 -38.78
CA VAL A 118 6.94 -2.70 -39.84
C VAL A 118 7.46 -1.47 -40.57
N GLN A 119 8.03 -0.50 -39.85
CA GLN A 119 8.63 0.68 -40.46
C GLN A 119 9.83 0.32 -41.35
N ARG A 120 10.64 -0.65 -40.95
CA ARG A 120 11.75 -1.19 -41.76
C ARG A 120 11.23 -1.83 -43.05
N CYS A 121 10.17 -2.65 -42.96
CA CYS A 121 9.51 -3.26 -44.12
C CYS A 121 8.98 -2.21 -45.10
N TRP A 122 8.25 -1.20 -44.62
CA TRP A 122 7.73 -0.11 -45.47
C TRP A 122 8.84 0.68 -46.13
N SER A 123 9.85 1.09 -45.36
CA SER A 123 10.98 1.88 -45.85
C SER A 123 11.80 1.12 -46.90
N GLY A 124 12.05 -0.17 -46.66
CA GLY A 124 12.73 -1.05 -47.60
C GLY A 124 11.98 -1.16 -48.93
N PHE A 125 10.65 -1.33 -48.89
CA PHE A 125 9.83 -1.42 -50.09
C PHE A 125 9.77 -0.09 -50.86
N ARG A 126 9.58 1.06 -50.17
CA ARG A 126 9.63 2.39 -50.79
C ARG A 126 10.95 2.60 -51.54
N GLN A 127 12.06 2.18 -50.95
CA GLN A 127 13.38 2.28 -51.56
C GLN A 127 13.53 1.35 -52.77
N MET A 128 13.07 0.10 -52.67
CA MET A 128 13.08 -0.86 -53.79
C MET A 128 12.34 -0.32 -55.02
N VAL A 129 11.09 0.15 -54.84
CA VAL A 129 10.28 0.70 -55.94
C VAL A 129 10.93 1.93 -56.56
N ARG A 130 11.50 2.80 -55.71
CA ARG A 130 12.22 4.01 -56.16
C ARG A 130 13.41 3.64 -57.04
N THR A 131 14.25 2.71 -56.60
CA THR A 131 15.46 2.29 -57.32
C THR A 131 15.11 1.62 -58.64
N ARG A 132 14.25 0.59 -58.63
CA ARG A 132 13.90 -0.17 -59.85
C ARG A 132 13.25 0.70 -60.92
N LEU A 133 12.32 1.59 -60.54
CA LEU A 133 11.66 2.49 -61.51
C LEU A 133 12.60 3.61 -61.97
N GLN A 134 13.56 4.04 -61.15
CA GLN A 134 14.55 5.00 -61.58
C GLN A 134 15.51 4.39 -62.60
N GLU A 135 15.98 3.16 -62.36
CA GLU A 135 16.82 2.41 -63.31
C GLU A 135 16.10 2.19 -64.65
N ALA A 136 14.85 1.73 -64.63
CA ALA A 136 14.07 1.53 -65.85
C ALA A 136 13.89 2.83 -66.64
N ARG A 137 13.76 3.98 -65.95
CA ARG A 137 13.67 5.30 -66.58
C ARG A 137 15.00 5.68 -67.23
N THR A 138 16.13 5.44 -66.56
CA THR A 138 17.46 5.67 -67.13
C THR A 138 17.68 4.81 -68.37
N ARG A 139 17.41 3.49 -68.30
CA ARG A 139 17.51 2.59 -69.47
C ARG A 139 16.63 3.04 -70.64
N THR A 140 15.44 3.56 -70.35
CA THR A 140 14.56 4.11 -71.40
C THR A 140 15.13 5.38 -72.03
N SER A 141 15.77 6.24 -71.24
CA SER A 141 16.49 7.41 -71.75
C SER A 141 17.69 7.01 -72.61
N ASP A 142 18.44 6.00 -72.19
CA ASP A 142 19.60 5.47 -72.94
C ASP A 142 19.16 4.82 -74.26
N LEU A 143 18.01 4.13 -74.27
CA LEU A 143 17.42 3.60 -75.49
C LEU A 143 17.02 4.73 -76.45
N LEU A 144 16.38 5.78 -75.95
CA LEU A 144 15.99 6.95 -76.75
C LEU A 144 17.21 7.65 -77.38
N THR A 145 18.29 7.83 -76.63
CA THR A 145 19.53 8.46 -77.15
C THR A 145 20.29 7.54 -78.12
N SER A 146 20.00 6.24 -78.12
CA SER A 146 20.62 5.29 -79.05
C SER A 146 20.03 5.32 -80.47
N PHE A 147 18.86 5.94 -80.67
CA PHE A 147 18.24 6.06 -81.99
C PHE A 147 18.90 7.18 -82.79
N ARG A 148 19.80 6.82 -83.72
CA ARG A 148 20.50 7.76 -84.61
C ARG A 148 19.85 7.79 -85.98
N THR A 149 19.55 8.99 -86.45
CA THR A 149 18.97 9.18 -87.79
C THR A 149 20.01 8.99 -88.89
N PHE A 150 19.57 8.76 -90.13
CA PHE A 150 20.47 8.70 -91.28
C PHE A 150 21.38 9.93 -91.43
N SER A 151 20.87 11.13 -91.13
CA SER A 151 21.66 12.38 -91.12
C SER A 151 22.79 12.39 -90.08
N GLU A 152 22.68 11.56 -89.05
CA GLU A 152 23.67 11.39 -87.98
C GLU A 152 24.56 10.15 -88.19
N GLY A 153 24.44 9.50 -89.35
CA GLY A 153 25.15 8.26 -89.68
C GLY A 153 24.56 7.01 -89.01
N GLY A 154 23.30 7.06 -88.57
CA GLY A 154 22.57 5.90 -88.06
C GLY A 154 21.67 5.23 -89.09
N ASP A 155 20.86 4.29 -88.62
CA ASP A 155 19.97 3.42 -89.39
C ASP A 155 18.48 3.76 -89.19
N PHE A 156 18.13 4.82 -88.48
CA PHE A 156 16.72 5.19 -88.27
C PHE A 156 16.24 6.29 -89.23
N SER A 157 14.98 6.19 -89.70
CA SER A 157 14.30 7.34 -90.30
C SER A 157 13.71 8.26 -89.23
N PRO A 158 13.54 9.57 -89.50
CA PRO A 158 12.87 10.49 -88.58
C PRO A 158 11.45 10.03 -88.17
N GLN A 159 10.73 9.38 -89.10
CA GLN A 159 9.37 8.87 -88.84
C GLN A 159 9.39 7.71 -87.84
N GLU A 160 10.36 6.81 -87.93
CA GLU A 160 10.53 5.70 -86.99
C GLU A 160 10.91 6.18 -85.59
N VAL A 161 11.90 7.08 -85.51
CA VAL A 161 12.30 7.68 -84.23
C VAL A 161 11.11 8.36 -83.56
N GLY A 162 10.32 9.13 -84.30
CA GLY A 162 9.11 9.77 -83.78
C GLY A 162 8.08 8.76 -83.24
N LYS A 163 7.83 7.66 -83.97
CA LYS A 163 6.93 6.58 -83.53
C LYS A 163 7.42 5.94 -82.22
N TYR A 164 8.70 5.60 -82.13
CA TYR A 164 9.26 4.94 -80.94
C TYR A 164 9.38 5.89 -79.76
N GLN A 165 9.72 7.16 -79.98
CA GLN A 165 9.78 8.17 -78.94
C GLN A 165 8.42 8.36 -78.26
N ILE A 166 7.35 8.55 -79.03
CA ILE A 166 5.98 8.68 -78.50
C ILE A 166 5.62 7.46 -77.64
N ARG A 167 6.00 6.27 -78.08
CA ARG A 167 5.72 5.02 -77.36
C ARG A 167 6.51 4.91 -76.05
N LEU A 168 7.81 5.18 -76.06
CA LEU A 168 8.65 5.12 -74.86
C LEU A 168 8.28 6.21 -73.84
N GLU A 169 7.94 7.41 -74.31
CA GLU A 169 7.41 8.48 -73.45
C GLU A 169 6.07 8.10 -72.80
N LYS A 170 5.24 7.31 -73.48
CA LYS A 170 4.02 6.75 -72.90
C LYS A 170 4.34 5.77 -71.77
N GLU A 171 5.35 4.92 -71.91
CA GLU A 171 5.78 4.01 -70.84
C GLU A 171 6.39 4.77 -69.64
N ILE A 172 7.20 5.80 -69.85
CA ILE A 172 7.71 6.67 -68.77
C ILE A 172 6.55 7.31 -67.99
N ARG A 173 5.50 7.76 -68.70
CA ARG A 173 4.29 8.32 -68.06
C ARG A 173 3.54 7.27 -67.25
N LYS A 174 3.38 6.05 -67.76
CA LYS A 174 2.76 4.93 -67.04
C LYS A 174 3.54 4.56 -65.78
N MET A 175 4.87 4.42 -65.86
CA MET A 175 5.73 4.16 -64.71
C MET A 175 5.55 5.20 -63.61
N ARG A 176 5.48 6.49 -63.98
CA ARG A 176 5.25 7.59 -63.03
C ARG A 176 3.88 7.47 -62.36
N SER A 177 2.84 7.12 -63.11
CA SER A 177 1.49 6.91 -62.59
C SER A 177 1.45 5.72 -61.62
N ILE A 178 2.03 4.58 -62.01
CA ILE A 178 2.08 3.37 -61.19
C ILE A 178 2.89 3.61 -59.91
N ARG A 179 4.03 4.29 -59.97
CA ARG A 179 4.79 4.68 -58.77
C ARG A 179 3.92 5.47 -57.79
N LYS A 180 3.20 6.49 -58.28
CA LYS A 180 2.32 7.31 -57.45
C LYS A 180 1.21 6.47 -56.82
N SER A 181 0.59 5.58 -57.60
CA SER A 181 -0.47 4.70 -57.10
C SER A 181 0.04 3.70 -56.06
N ILE A 182 1.23 3.11 -56.27
CA ILE A 182 1.86 2.21 -55.29
C ILE A 182 2.14 2.96 -53.98
N LEU A 183 2.69 4.17 -54.05
CA LEU A 183 3.01 4.95 -52.85
C LEU A 183 1.74 5.36 -52.08
N ALA A 184 0.67 5.74 -52.78
CA ALA A 184 -0.60 6.06 -52.15
C ALA A 184 -1.24 4.83 -51.48
N GLU A 185 -1.18 3.66 -52.13
CA GLU A 185 -1.65 2.39 -51.54
C GLU A 185 -0.80 2.01 -50.32
N LEU A 186 0.51 2.24 -50.37
CA LEU A 186 1.41 2.01 -49.23
C LEU A 186 1.06 2.86 -48.01
N GLU A 187 0.79 4.15 -48.22
CA GLU A 187 0.39 5.09 -47.14
C GLU A 187 -0.95 4.70 -46.52
N PHE A 188 -1.89 4.23 -47.35
CA PHE A 188 -3.16 3.69 -46.87
C PHE A 188 -2.98 2.41 -46.03
N LEU A 189 -2.13 1.47 -46.47
CA LEU A 189 -1.86 0.26 -45.71
C LEU A 189 -1.09 0.53 -44.41
N GLU A 190 -0.14 1.46 -44.45
CA GLU A 190 0.63 1.90 -43.28
C GLU A 190 -0.29 2.49 -42.20
N SER A 191 -1.21 3.38 -42.59
CA SER A 191 -2.19 3.95 -41.65
C SER A 191 -3.20 2.92 -41.13
N THR A 192 -3.63 1.98 -41.97
CA THR A 192 -4.54 0.89 -41.55
C THR A 192 -3.88 -0.03 -40.52
N SER A 193 -2.63 -0.44 -40.74
CA SER A 193 -1.87 -1.28 -39.80
C SER A 193 -1.62 -0.55 -38.48
N GLN A 194 -1.25 0.73 -38.50
CA GLN A 194 -1.08 1.54 -37.29
C GLN A 194 -2.38 1.63 -36.47
N GLN A 195 -3.53 1.79 -37.13
CA GLN A 195 -4.82 1.84 -36.45
C GLN A 195 -5.16 0.50 -35.78
N GLN A 196 -4.92 -0.63 -36.45
CA GLN A 196 -5.13 -1.97 -35.88
C GLN A 196 -4.28 -2.21 -34.62
N VAL A 197 -3.00 -1.84 -34.66
CA VAL A 197 -2.09 -1.96 -33.50
C VAL A 197 -2.61 -1.13 -32.32
N LYS A 198 -3.06 0.10 -32.59
CA LYS A 198 -3.58 1.00 -31.56
C LYS A 198 -4.87 0.48 -30.91
N GLU A 199 -5.77 -0.12 -31.70
CA GLU A 199 -6.99 -0.73 -31.18
C GLU A 199 -6.69 -1.94 -30.30
N ALA A 200 -5.76 -2.80 -30.74
CA ALA A 200 -5.33 -3.97 -29.97
C ALA A 200 -4.62 -3.57 -28.66
N SER A 201 -3.74 -2.56 -28.69
CA SER A 201 -3.03 -2.10 -27.50
C SER A 201 -3.96 -1.39 -26.51
N ALA A 202 -4.89 -0.57 -26.98
CA ALA A 202 -5.82 0.18 -26.13
C ALA A 202 -6.70 -0.75 -25.27
N ALA A 203 -7.08 -1.92 -25.80
CA ALA A 203 -7.86 -2.89 -25.06
C ALA A 203 -7.09 -3.43 -23.82
N LEU A 204 -5.81 -3.75 -23.99
CA LEU A 204 -4.96 -4.25 -22.89
C LEU A 204 -4.56 -3.12 -21.93
N GLU A 205 -4.22 -1.93 -22.45
CA GLU A 205 -3.93 -0.73 -21.63
C GLU A 205 -5.08 -0.41 -20.69
N LYS A 206 -6.33 -0.47 -21.19
CA LYS A 206 -7.52 -0.26 -20.36
C LYS A 206 -7.60 -1.30 -19.24
N LYS A 207 -7.45 -2.59 -19.55
CA LYS A 207 -7.48 -3.67 -18.55
C LYS A 207 -6.37 -3.52 -17.52
N LEU A 208 -5.18 -3.08 -17.93
CA LEU A 208 -4.06 -2.82 -17.05
C LEU A 208 -4.37 -1.64 -16.10
N ALA A 209 -4.97 -0.57 -16.62
CA ALA A 209 -5.40 0.57 -15.80
C ALA A 209 -6.49 0.17 -14.78
N ASP A 210 -7.48 -0.61 -15.22
CA ASP A 210 -8.56 -1.12 -14.37
C ASP A 210 -8.00 -2.06 -13.28
N LYS A 211 -7.07 -2.95 -13.63
CA LYS A 211 -6.44 -3.85 -12.64
C LYS A 211 -5.56 -3.09 -11.65
N LYS A 212 -4.85 -2.06 -12.12
CA LYS A 212 -4.01 -1.22 -11.28
C LYS A 212 -4.83 -0.45 -10.25
N SER A 213 -5.99 0.08 -10.64
CA SER A 213 -6.90 0.75 -9.69
C SER A 213 -7.49 -0.23 -8.68
N GLU A 214 -7.86 -1.44 -9.10
CA GLU A 214 -8.31 -2.52 -8.20
C GLU A 214 -7.25 -2.86 -7.13
N LEU A 215 -5.99 -3.05 -7.54
CA LEU A 215 -4.90 -3.35 -6.60
C LEU A 215 -4.63 -2.20 -5.62
N GLU A 216 -4.78 -0.95 -6.05
CA GLU A 216 -4.63 0.22 -5.18
C GLU A 216 -5.75 0.29 -4.13
N VAL A 217 -6.99 -0.05 -4.51
CA VAL A 217 -8.11 -0.18 -3.57
C VAL A 217 -7.83 -1.29 -2.56
N ILE A 218 -7.40 -2.47 -3.01
CA ILE A 218 -7.06 -3.59 -2.13
C ILE A 218 -5.97 -3.19 -1.12
N LYS A 219 -4.93 -2.48 -1.57
CA LYS A 219 -3.86 -1.99 -0.70
C LYS A 219 -4.38 -1.02 0.36
N LYS A 220 -5.21 -0.05 -0.02
CA LYS A 220 -5.84 0.88 0.94
C LYS A 220 -6.69 0.15 1.97
N ILE A 221 -7.47 -0.85 1.54
CA ILE A 221 -8.26 -1.67 2.45
C ILE A 221 -7.35 -2.43 3.45
N GLN A 222 -6.23 -2.99 2.99
CA GLN A 222 -5.27 -3.66 3.88
C GLN A 222 -4.65 -2.69 4.90
N GLU A 223 -4.31 -1.46 4.48
CA GLU A 223 -3.83 -0.40 5.36
C GLU A 223 -4.88 0.00 6.41
N LEU A 224 -6.15 0.13 6.00
CA LEU A 224 -7.26 0.40 6.90
C LEU A 224 -7.41 -0.70 7.95
N ILE A 225 -7.46 -1.97 7.53
CA ILE A 225 -7.57 -3.12 8.43
C ILE A 225 -6.40 -3.17 9.43
N SER A 226 -5.18 -2.92 8.96
CA SER A 226 -3.98 -2.91 9.82
C SER A 226 -4.05 -1.76 10.83
N ARG A 227 -4.47 -0.57 10.40
CA ARG A 227 -4.66 0.59 11.28
C ARG A 227 -5.72 0.32 12.35
N THR A 228 -6.84 -0.29 11.98
CA THR A 228 -7.90 -0.70 12.90
C THR A 228 -7.40 -1.68 13.95
N GLN A 229 -6.63 -2.69 13.53
CA GLN A 229 -6.03 -3.63 14.45
C GLN A 229 -5.13 -2.93 15.47
N THR A 230 -4.26 -2.03 15.03
CA THR A 230 -3.38 -1.26 15.92
C THR A 230 -4.19 -0.42 16.91
N GLN A 231 -5.23 0.29 16.45
CA GLN A 231 -6.09 1.10 17.32
C GLN A 231 -6.79 0.26 18.39
N ILE A 232 -7.27 -0.93 18.06
CA ILE A 232 -7.89 -1.84 19.03
C ILE A 232 -6.84 -2.37 20.02
N LYS A 233 -5.62 -2.70 19.56
CA LYS A 233 -4.51 -3.11 20.42
C LYS A 233 -4.09 -1.99 21.38
N ASP A 234 -4.04 -0.74 20.91
CA ASP A 234 -3.71 0.43 21.74
C ASP A 234 -4.79 0.69 22.81
N GLU A 235 -6.06 0.51 22.46
CA GLU A 235 -7.18 0.60 23.41
C GLU A 235 -7.11 -0.51 24.46
N ALA A 236 -6.80 -1.76 24.06
CA ALA A 236 -6.56 -2.87 24.98
C ALA A 236 -5.34 -2.60 25.88
N GLY A 237 -4.27 -2.01 25.34
CA GLY A 237 -3.10 -1.56 26.09
C GLY A 237 -3.44 -0.52 27.15
N SER A 238 -4.33 0.44 26.81
CA SER A 238 -4.83 1.45 27.74
C SER A 238 -5.65 0.83 28.88
N SER A 239 -6.49 -0.15 28.57
CA SER A 239 -7.21 -0.94 29.59
C SER A 239 -6.25 -1.70 30.50
N ASN A 240 -5.22 -2.35 29.94
CA ASN A 240 -4.22 -3.08 30.72
C ASN A 240 -3.39 -2.13 31.61
N LEU A 241 -3.09 -0.91 31.15
CA LEU A 241 -2.38 0.10 31.95
C LEU A 241 -3.20 0.50 33.18
N GLN A 242 -4.49 0.79 33.02
CA GLN A 242 -5.40 1.05 34.16
C GLN A 242 -5.42 -0.13 35.14
N GLN A 243 -5.25 -1.36 34.66
CA GLN A 243 -5.27 -2.56 35.51
C GLN A 243 -4.04 -2.59 36.39
N ALA A 244 -2.87 -2.41 35.77
CA ALA A 244 -1.59 -2.40 36.44
C ALA A 244 -1.51 -1.26 37.46
N GLU A 245 -2.07 -0.08 37.16
CA GLU A 245 -2.14 1.03 38.10
C GLU A 245 -2.94 0.66 39.35
N ILE A 246 -4.13 0.09 39.19
CA ILE A 246 -4.95 -0.35 40.34
C ILE A 246 -4.22 -1.42 41.14
N SER A 247 -3.67 -2.46 40.50
CA SER A 247 -2.90 -3.49 41.20
C SER A 247 -1.72 -2.90 41.98
N SER A 248 -0.98 -1.95 41.41
CA SER A 248 0.11 -1.25 42.10
C SER A 248 -0.38 -0.48 43.34
N ARG A 249 -1.53 0.20 43.23
CA ARG A 249 -2.15 0.92 44.36
C ARG A 249 -2.63 -0.04 45.45
N LEU A 250 -3.18 -1.19 45.10
CA LEU A 250 -3.60 -2.23 46.06
C LEU A 250 -2.39 -2.84 46.78
N GLU A 251 -1.29 -3.09 46.05
CA GLU A 251 -0.03 -3.54 46.65
C GLU A 251 0.56 -2.50 47.63
N GLU A 252 0.52 -1.22 47.28
CA GLU A 252 0.93 -0.11 48.17
C GLU A 252 0.02 -0.02 49.40
N LEU A 253 -1.30 -0.12 49.25
CA LEU A 253 -2.22 -0.17 50.38
C LEU A 253 -1.88 -1.36 51.31
N GLY A 254 -1.59 -2.52 50.74
CA GLY A 254 -1.12 -3.69 51.47
C GLY A 254 0.22 -3.48 52.20
N ARG A 255 1.10 -2.59 51.71
CA ARG A 255 2.33 -2.20 52.42
C ARG A 255 2.04 -1.20 53.53
N MET A 256 1.23 -0.18 53.28
CA MET A 256 0.86 0.84 54.27
C MET A 256 0.18 0.21 55.49
N THR A 257 -0.70 -0.76 55.27
CA THR A 257 -1.37 -1.50 56.35
C THR A 257 -0.44 -2.38 57.20
N ARG A 258 0.74 -2.74 56.68
CA ARG A 258 1.77 -3.47 57.45
C ARG A 258 2.73 -2.52 58.18
N SER A 259 2.75 -1.24 57.82
CA SER A 259 3.66 -0.25 58.40
C SER A 259 3.03 0.44 59.61
N THR A 260 3.69 0.39 60.76
CA THR A 260 3.20 0.96 62.03
C THR A 260 3.28 2.49 62.09
N GLN A 261 3.88 3.16 61.09
CA GLN A 261 4.16 4.62 61.13
C GLN A 261 3.26 5.49 60.25
N VAL A 262 2.23 4.92 59.60
CA VAL A 262 1.39 5.68 58.66
C VAL A 262 0.41 6.58 59.40
N SER A 263 0.33 7.86 59.00
CA SER A 263 -0.68 8.79 59.53
C SER A 263 -2.08 8.44 59.00
N PRO A 264 -3.15 8.49 59.84
CA PRO A 264 -4.53 8.27 59.40
C PRO A 264 -4.93 9.13 58.19
N ASP A 265 -4.53 10.40 58.15
CA ASP A 265 -4.87 11.33 57.06
C ASP A 265 -4.23 10.92 55.72
N GLN A 266 -3.00 10.40 55.78
CA GLN A 266 -2.27 9.89 54.61
C GLN A 266 -2.94 8.64 54.05
N LEU A 267 -3.41 7.75 54.93
CA LEU A 267 -4.14 6.55 54.53
C LEU A 267 -5.51 6.89 53.94
N CYS A 268 -6.28 7.77 54.57
CA CYS A 268 -7.61 8.17 54.09
C CYS A 268 -7.55 8.88 52.73
N SER A 269 -6.56 9.75 52.52
CA SER A 269 -6.34 10.40 51.22
C SER A 269 -5.93 9.40 50.13
N PHE A 270 -5.06 8.44 50.46
CA PHE A 270 -4.66 7.37 49.54
C PHE A 270 -5.84 6.45 49.16
N LEU A 271 -6.69 6.09 50.13
CA LEU A 271 -7.91 5.30 49.88
C LEU A 271 -8.89 6.03 48.99
N SER A 272 -9.08 7.33 49.21
CA SER A 272 -9.96 8.17 48.39
C SER A 272 -9.47 8.21 46.94
N SER A 273 -8.17 8.42 46.72
CA SER A 273 -7.57 8.38 45.39
C SER A 273 -7.67 7.00 44.73
N THR A 274 -7.45 5.92 45.49
CA THR A 274 -7.55 4.54 44.96
C THR A 274 -8.99 4.19 44.58
N HIS A 275 -9.96 4.60 45.39
CA HIS A 275 -11.38 4.44 45.08
C HIS A 275 -11.80 5.21 43.83
N GLU A 276 -11.25 6.42 43.62
CA GLU A 276 -11.50 7.22 42.43
C GLU A 276 -11.00 6.50 41.16
N GLU A 277 -9.78 5.92 41.18
CA GLU A 277 -9.23 5.17 40.04
C GLU A 277 -10.04 3.90 39.74
N ILE A 278 -10.46 3.16 40.77
CA ILE A 278 -11.37 2.02 40.60
C ILE A 278 -12.68 2.50 39.95
N THR A 279 -13.27 3.60 40.43
CA THR A 279 -14.51 4.17 39.88
C THR A 279 -14.36 4.64 38.43
N LYS A 280 -13.21 5.22 38.06
CA LYS A 280 -12.88 5.56 36.66
C LYS A 280 -12.88 4.30 35.79
N ARG A 281 -12.22 3.22 36.24
CA ARG A 281 -12.19 1.94 35.50
C ARG A 281 -13.56 1.27 35.40
N PHE A 282 -14.41 1.40 36.43
CA PHE A 282 -15.81 0.94 36.40
C PHE A 282 -16.59 1.57 35.25
N ARG A 283 -16.49 2.90 35.12
CA ARG A 283 -17.14 3.65 34.04
C ARG A 283 -16.55 3.29 32.68
N TYR A 284 -15.21 3.20 32.60
CA TYR A 284 -14.50 2.83 31.36
C TYR A 284 -14.88 1.45 30.83
N LEU A 285 -15.09 0.46 31.71
CA LEU A 285 -15.51 -0.89 31.32
C LEU A 285 -17.03 -1.06 31.22
N GLU A 286 -17.84 -0.06 31.55
CA GLU A 286 -19.31 -0.18 31.57
C GLU A 286 -19.78 -1.35 32.46
N LEU A 287 -19.32 -1.34 33.72
CA LEU A 287 -19.81 -2.25 34.75
C LEU A 287 -20.88 -1.57 35.58
N ASP A 288 -22.09 -2.13 35.60
CA ASP A 288 -23.16 -1.65 36.47
C ASP A 288 -22.83 -1.89 37.94
N HIS A 289 -22.88 -0.83 38.75
CA HIS A 289 -22.71 -0.87 40.20
C HIS A 289 -23.68 -1.85 40.89
N SER A 290 -24.81 -2.19 40.24
CA SER A 290 -25.82 -3.12 40.74
C SER A 290 -25.32 -4.56 40.93
N LYS A 291 -24.25 -4.98 40.25
CA LYS A 291 -23.67 -6.33 40.41
C LYS A 291 -22.81 -6.50 41.67
N LEU A 292 -22.58 -5.44 42.43
CA LEU A 292 -21.87 -5.47 43.71
C LEU A 292 -22.79 -5.75 44.92
N SER A 293 -24.10 -5.81 44.72
CA SER A 293 -25.10 -6.00 45.80
C SER A 293 -25.63 -7.44 45.92
N ALA A 294 -25.04 -8.41 45.20
CA ALA A 294 -25.40 -9.81 45.39
C ALA A 294 -24.63 -10.36 46.62
N ASP A 295 -25.34 -10.42 47.73
CA ASP A 295 -24.97 -11.11 48.97
C ASP A 295 -24.55 -12.58 48.69
N PRO A 296 -23.46 -13.09 49.27
CA PRO A 296 -23.02 -14.46 49.02
C PRO A 296 -23.80 -15.45 49.90
N GLU A 297 -25.01 -15.84 49.49
CA GLU A 297 -25.72 -16.95 50.14
C GLU A 297 -25.57 -18.29 49.40
N SER A 298 -25.10 -19.27 50.17
CA SER A 298 -25.25 -20.72 50.03
C SER A 298 -24.27 -21.52 49.14
N ARG A 299 -23.01 -21.62 49.59
CA ARG A 299 -22.15 -22.76 49.25
C ARG A 299 -22.45 -23.93 50.20
N LYS A 300 -23.23 -24.91 49.72
CA LYS A 300 -23.37 -26.21 50.39
C LYS A 300 -22.04 -26.98 50.37
N GLN A 301 -21.76 -27.62 51.50
CA GLN A 301 -20.69 -28.59 51.73
C GLN A 301 -20.68 -29.71 50.69
N VAL A 302 -19.49 -30.06 50.18
CA VAL A 302 -19.03 -31.44 50.06
C VAL A 302 -17.54 -31.48 50.44
N GLU A 303 -17.24 -32.49 51.23
CA GLU A 303 -16.02 -32.80 51.99
C GLU A 303 -14.92 -33.43 51.11
N GLY A 304 -13.64 -33.20 51.45
CA GLY A 304 -12.48 -33.90 50.86
C GLY A 304 -11.14 -33.13 50.96
N SER A 305 -10.39 -33.36 52.03
CA SER A 305 -9.04 -32.83 52.36
C SER A 305 -7.90 -33.39 51.46
N PRO A 306 -6.60 -33.13 51.74
CA PRO A 306 -5.83 -31.89 51.53
C PRO A 306 -4.55 -32.11 50.69
N GLN A 307 -4.02 -31.07 50.03
CA GLN A 307 -2.56 -30.91 49.87
C GLN A 307 -2.22 -29.47 49.44
N SER A 308 -1.53 -28.75 50.34
CA SER A 308 -0.98 -27.42 50.10
C SER A 308 0.48 -27.51 49.69
N GLY A 309 0.82 -26.86 48.57
CA GLY A 309 2.15 -26.34 48.26
C GLY A 309 1.97 -24.91 47.72
N PRO A 310 2.83 -23.94 48.06
CA PRO A 310 2.57 -22.52 47.81
C PRO A 310 2.77 -22.17 46.34
N GLN A 311 1.71 -21.74 45.65
CA GLN A 311 1.82 -21.16 44.31
C GLN A 311 1.93 -19.63 44.39
N LEU A 312 3.00 -19.16 43.76
CA LEU A 312 3.39 -17.78 43.49
C LEU A 312 2.25 -16.98 42.85
N LEU A 313 2.00 -15.77 43.37
CA LEU A 313 1.22 -14.72 42.71
C LEU A 313 1.81 -14.42 41.33
N SER A 314 1.14 -14.90 40.28
CA SER A 314 1.47 -14.57 38.89
C SER A 314 0.52 -13.47 38.44
N ARG A 315 1.06 -12.32 38.04
CA ARG A 315 0.33 -11.22 37.36
C ARG A 315 -0.29 -11.78 36.07
N THR A 316 -1.61 -11.84 35.99
CA THR A 316 -2.31 -12.19 34.75
C THR A 316 -2.61 -10.92 33.97
N THR A 317 -1.74 -10.57 33.02
CA THR A 317 -2.08 -9.63 31.94
C THR A 317 -3.09 -10.28 31.00
N VAL A 318 -4.16 -9.57 30.64
CA VAL A 318 -5.12 -10.04 29.63
C VAL A 318 -4.50 -9.81 28.25
N ASP A 319 -4.37 -10.88 27.46
CA ASP A 319 -3.72 -10.81 26.15
C ASP A 319 -4.51 -9.91 25.18
N PRO A 320 -3.81 -9.07 24.39
CA PRO A 320 -4.46 -8.20 23.41
C PRO A 320 -5.01 -9.01 22.22
N PRO A 321 -6.00 -8.47 21.50
CA PRO A 321 -6.58 -9.11 20.31
C PRO A 321 -5.54 -9.29 19.18
N GLU A 322 -5.55 -10.44 18.51
CA GLU A 322 -4.65 -10.83 17.41
C GLU A 322 -5.37 -10.90 16.05
N ASP A 323 -4.65 -11.00 14.93
CA ASP A 323 -5.28 -11.07 13.60
C ASP A 323 -6.12 -12.37 13.46
N PRO A 324 -7.44 -12.31 13.22
CA PRO A 324 -8.26 -13.51 13.07
C PRO A 324 -7.86 -14.28 11.81
N VAL A 325 -7.30 -15.48 12.00
CA VAL A 325 -6.89 -16.38 10.90
C VAL A 325 -8.13 -16.90 10.16
N LEU A 326 -8.26 -16.56 8.88
CA LEU A 326 -9.29 -17.10 8.00
C LEU A 326 -8.97 -18.56 7.64
N GLY A 327 -9.74 -19.51 8.19
CA GLY A 327 -9.69 -20.91 7.79
C GLY A 327 -10.09 -21.08 6.32
N THR A 328 -9.24 -21.72 5.52
CA THR A 328 -9.54 -22.05 4.12
C THR A 328 -10.53 -23.21 4.07
N SER A 329 -11.83 -22.91 4.07
CA SER A 329 -12.86 -23.91 3.82
C SER A 329 -12.93 -24.23 2.32
N ARG A 330 -12.22 -25.30 1.94
CA ARG A 330 -12.29 -25.93 0.61
C ARG A 330 -13.51 -26.87 0.60
N GLY A 331 -14.49 -26.61 -0.26
CA GLY A 331 -15.68 -27.45 -0.39
C GLY A 331 -16.50 -27.19 -1.66
N SER A 332 -16.17 -27.97 -2.70
CA SER A 332 -16.97 -28.50 -3.82
C SER A 332 -18.19 -27.73 -4.35
N GLY A 333 -18.15 -27.47 -5.66
CA GLY A 333 -19.19 -26.75 -6.39
C GLY A 333 -20.48 -27.53 -6.64
N SER A 334 -21.52 -26.74 -6.92
CA SER A 334 -22.61 -27.08 -7.82
C SER A 334 -23.20 -25.77 -8.38
N ARG A 335 -23.11 -25.60 -9.70
CA ARG A 335 -23.86 -24.57 -10.44
C ARG A 335 -25.30 -25.06 -10.59
N THR A 336 -26.28 -24.24 -10.21
CA THR A 336 -27.45 -23.96 -11.06
C THR A 336 -28.30 -22.79 -10.55
N LYS A 337 -28.64 -21.93 -11.51
CA LYS A 337 -29.85 -21.11 -11.68
C LYS A 337 -30.02 -19.83 -10.84
N THR A 338 -29.81 -18.74 -11.57
CA THR A 338 -30.59 -17.49 -11.58
C THR A 338 -31.95 -17.58 -10.91
N ASP A 339 -32.18 -16.72 -9.92
CA ASP A 339 -33.40 -15.93 -9.79
C ASP A 339 -33.09 -14.66 -8.98
N ASP A 340 -33.46 -13.52 -9.58
CA ASP A 340 -33.45 -12.17 -9.02
C ASP A 340 -34.38 -12.10 -7.79
N ILE A 341 -33.80 -12.02 -6.58
CA ILE A 341 -34.52 -11.53 -5.40
C ILE A 341 -33.55 -10.68 -4.55
N THR A 342 -33.64 -9.37 -4.76
CA THR A 342 -33.55 -8.31 -3.74
C THR A 342 -32.43 -8.48 -2.69
N ALA A 343 -31.22 -8.04 -3.04
CA ALA A 343 -30.05 -7.94 -2.17
C ALA A 343 -30.13 -6.80 -1.12
N GLU A 344 -31.27 -6.63 -0.46
CA GLU A 344 -31.45 -5.64 0.63
C GLU A 344 -31.58 -6.28 2.02
N LYS A 345 -31.63 -7.61 2.11
CA LYS A 345 -31.82 -8.33 3.40
C LYS A 345 -30.55 -8.82 4.09
N GLY A 346 -29.36 -8.61 3.50
CA GLY A 346 -28.08 -9.00 4.12
C GLY A 346 -27.50 -8.01 5.14
N PHE A 347 -27.97 -6.76 5.15
CA PHE A 347 -27.30 -5.67 5.90
C PHE A 347 -27.89 -5.35 7.28
N ARG A 348 -28.94 -6.07 7.71
CA ARG A 348 -29.60 -5.87 9.02
C ARG A 348 -29.10 -6.76 10.15
N PHE A 349 -27.96 -7.43 10.02
CA PHE A 349 -27.46 -8.31 11.09
C PHE A 349 -26.44 -7.65 12.02
N LEU A 350 -26.05 -6.41 11.76
CA LEU A 350 -25.23 -5.66 12.69
C LEU A 350 -26.14 -4.76 13.50
N GLY A 351 -26.35 -5.10 14.77
CA GLY A 351 -26.98 -4.25 15.78
C GLY A 351 -26.12 -3.04 16.11
N PHE A 352 -25.82 -2.22 15.11
CA PHE A 352 -25.38 -0.84 15.25
C PHE A 352 -26.59 0.07 15.01
N GLU A 353 -27.67 -0.15 15.76
CA GLU A 353 -28.63 0.94 15.96
C GLU A 353 -27.98 1.87 16.98
N GLN A 354 -27.55 3.03 16.50
CA GLN A 354 -27.13 4.12 17.35
C GLN A 354 -28.39 4.68 18.01
N GLU A 355 -28.81 4.05 19.10
CA GLU A 355 -29.63 4.72 20.10
C GLU A 355 -28.70 5.16 21.22
N THR A 356 -28.65 6.48 21.43
CA THR A 356 -27.85 7.26 22.40
C THR A 356 -26.35 7.42 22.11
N GLU A 357 -25.87 8.68 22.22
CA GLU A 357 -24.44 9.01 22.23
C GLU A 357 -23.73 8.17 23.31
N PRO A 358 -22.85 7.23 22.93
CA PRO A 358 -22.15 6.44 23.90
C PRO A 358 -21.12 7.34 24.59
N ASN A 359 -21.02 7.23 25.93
CA ASN A 359 -19.96 7.90 26.69
C ASN A 359 -18.64 7.80 25.92
N ALA A 360 -18.06 8.92 25.53
CA ALA A 360 -16.86 9.01 24.67
C ALA A 360 -15.57 8.45 25.33
N CYS A 361 -15.73 7.71 26.43
CA CYS A 361 -14.67 7.30 27.35
C CYS A 361 -14.81 5.83 27.78
N SER A 362 -15.54 4.96 27.06
CA SER A 362 -15.60 3.52 27.38
C SER A 362 -14.88 2.67 26.34
N PHE A 363 -14.33 1.53 26.77
CA PHE A 363 -13.63 0.58 25.90
C PHE A 363 -14.53 0.13 24.72
N SER A 364 -15.79 -0.23 25.01
CA SER A 364 -16.75 -0.69 24.02
C SER A 364 -17.08 0.40 22.99
N SER A 365 -17.30 1.64 23.46
CA SER A 365 -17.57 2.80 22.60
C SER A 365 -16.38 3.10 21.68
N SER A 366 -15.15 3.13 22.21
CA SER A 366 -13.93 3.36 21.44
C SER A 366 -13.74 2.31 20.34
N VAL A 367 -13.83 1.02 20.69
CA VAL A 367 -13.66 -0.08 19.72
C VAL A 367 -14.75 -0.06 18.66
N ASN A 368 -16.02 0.09 19.05
CA ASN A 368 -17.14 0.13 18.11
C ASN A 368 -17.06 1.34 17.17
N SER A 369 -16.63 2.49 17.67
CA SER A 369 -16.39 3.70 16.86
C SER A 369 -15.31 3.46 15.80
N VAL A 370 -14.18 2.86 16.19
CA VAL A 370 -13.09 2.50 15.26
C VAL A 370 -13.58 1.51 14.19
N LEU A 371 -14.27 0.44 14.60
CA LEU A 371 -14.80 -0.57 13.68
C LEU A 371 -15.82 0.02 12.71
N TRP A 372 -16.74 0.85 13.19
CA TRP A 372 -17.75 1.51 12.37
C TRP A 372 -17.15 2.48 11.36
N LYS A 373 -16.19 3.31 11.80
CA LYS A 373 -15.46 4.24 10.93
C LYS A 373 -14.72 3.48 9.82
N THR A 374 -14.02 2.42 10.19
CA THR A 374 -13.29 1.56 9.25
C THR A 374 -14.25 0.92 8.23
N LYS A 375 -15.37 0.37 8.69
CA LYS A 375 -16.38 -0.23 7.82
C LYS A 375 -16.92 0.77 6.80
N ASN A 376 -17.20 2.01 7.22
CA ASN A 376 -17.68 3.05 6.32
C ASN A 376 -16.62 3.49 5.31
N GLU A 377 -15.36 3.65 5.75
CA GLU A 377 -14.25 3.97 4.84
C GLU A 377 -14.04 2.85 3.80
N ILE A 378 -14.08 1.58 4.21
CA ILE A 378 -14.00 0.44 3.29
C ILE A 378 -15.17 0.46 2.31
N ARG A 379 -16.41 0.68 2.77
CA ARG A 379 -17.60 0.77 1.91
C ARG A 379 -17.42 1.86 0.84
N ASN A 380 -16.99 3.05 1.22
CA ASN A 380 -16.77 4.15 0.27
C ASN A 380 -15.67 3.84 -0.77
N LEU A 381 -14.69 2.99 -0.42
CA LEU A 381 -13.65 2.54 -1.35
C LEU A 381 -14.13 1.41 -2.28
N THR A 382 -15.20 0.69 -1.93
CA THR A 382 -15.71 -0.49 -2.66
C THR A 382 -17.02 -0.26 -3.41
N GLU A 383 -17.60 0.94 -3.37
CA GLU A 383 -18.79 1.28 -4.18
C GLU A 383 -18.62 0.93 -5.67
N ASP A 384 -17.37 0.89 -6.17
CA ASP A 384 -17.04 0.54 -7.56
C ASP A 384 -16.32 -0.82 -7.75
N THR A 385 -16.00 -1.59 -6.69
CA THR A 385 -15.20 -2.84 -6.81
C THR A 385 -15.69 -3.98 -5.91
N CYS A 386 -16.08 -5.11 -6.52
CA CYS A 386 -16.87 -6.18 -5.88
C CYS A 386 -16.07 -7.26 -5.12
N CYS A 387 -14.74 -7.36 -5.27
CA CYS A 387 -14.07 -8.65 -5.04
C CYS A 387 -13.48 -8.93 -3.63
N SER A 388 -13.65 -8.07 -2.61
CA SER A 388 -12.98 -8.29 -1.29
C SER A 388 -13.84 -7.99 -0.04
N LEU A 389 -15.12 -7.66 -0.22
CA LEU A 389 -15.97 -7.20 0.89
C LEU A 389 -16.19 -8.29 1.97
N ASP A 390 -16.40 -9.54 1.56
CA ASP A 390 -16.71 -10.62 2.49
C ASP A 390 -15.52 -10.95 3.41
N SER A 391 -14.31 -11.01 2.87
CA SER A 391 -13.11 -11.35 3.65
C SER A 391 -12.71 -10.25 4.64
N THR A 392 -13.04 -8.99 4.31
CA THR A 392 -12.74 -7.83 5.15
C THR A 392 -13.80 -7.67 6.24
N GLN A 393 -15.07 -7.91 5.90
CA GLN A 393 -16.15 -7.95 6.88
C GLN A 393 -15.96 -9.07 7.91
N GLN A 394 -15.55 -10.27 7.49
CA GLN A 394 -15.20 -11.35 8.41
C GLN A 394 -14.07 -10.97 9.37
N ARG A 395 -13.04 -10.26 8.89
CA ARG A 395 -11.95 -9.77 9.76
C ARG A 395 -12.45 -8.75 10.78
N LEU A 396 -13.27 -7.79 10.37
CA LEU A 396 -13.85 -6.80 11.30
C LEU A 396 -14.74 -7.46 12.37
N LEU A 397 -15.51 -8.48 11.99
CA LEU A 397 -16.29 -9.29 12.95
C LEU A 397 -15.38 -10.03 13.93
N GLY A 398 -14.29 -10.63 13.43
CA GLY A 398 -13.31 -11.29 14.29
C GLY A 398 -12.70 -10.33 15.32
N TYR A 399 -12.40 -9.08 14.93
CA TYR A 399 -11.93 -8.06 15.87
C TYR A 399 -12.98 -7.68 16.91
N GLN A 400 -14.25 -7.58 16.51
CA GLN A 400 -15.35 -7.31 17.44
C GLN A 400 -15.49 -8.44 18.48
N ASP A 401 -15.45 -9.69 18.03
CA ASP A 401 -15.55 -10.86 18.90
C ASP A 401 -14.39 -10.91 19.90
N GLN A 402 -13.16 -10.71 19.43
CA GLN A 402 -11.99 -10.69 20.31
C GLN A 402 -12.03 -9.53 21.32
N ALA A 403 -12.45 -8.34 20.90
CA ALA A 403 -12.63 -7.21 21.81
C ALA A 403 -13.71 -7.50 22.88
N SER A 404 -14.77 -8.21 22.52
CA SER A 404 -15.81 -8.63 23.49
C SER A 404 -15.29 -9.63 24.52
N VAL A 405 -14.42 -10.56 24.10
CA VAL A 405 -13.75 -11.53 24.98
C VAL A 405 -12.78 -10.81 25.91
N PHE A 406 -11.95 -9.92 25.37
CA PHE A 406 -11.05 -9.06 26.15
C PHE A 406 -11.83 -8.25 27.19
N LEU A 407 -12.91 -7.57 26.79
CA LEU A 407 -13.76 -6.79 27.69
C LEU A 407 -14.30 -7.65 28.84
N ARG A 408 -14.78 -8.86 28.55
CA ARG A 408 -15.28 -9.78 29.58
C ARG A 408 -14.18 -10.17 30.58
N ALA A 409 -12.99 -10.51 30.09
CA ALA A 409 -11.86 -10.84 30.95
C ALA A 409 -11.43 -9.65 31.82
N SER A 410 -11.33 -8.45 31.24
CA SER A 410 -10.99 -7.21 31.96
C SER A 410 -12.03 -6.84 33.02
N LYS A 411 -13.31 -7.11 32.77
CA LYS A 411 -14.38 -6.98 33.79
C LYS A 411 -14.19 -7.94 34.95
N THR A 412 -13.90 -9.21 34.66
CA THR A 412 -13.64 -10.22 35.70
C THR A 412 -12.43 -9.86 36.55
N GLU A 413 -11.36 -9.36 35.94
CA GLU A 413 -10.17 -8.96 36.69
C GLU A 413 -10.42 -7.72 37.57
N LEU A 414 -11.22 -6.75 37.11
CA LEU A 414 -11.62 -5.63 37.97
C LEU A 414 -12.42 -6.09 39.20
N LEU A 415 -13.32 -7.06 39.04
CA LEU A 415 -14.07 -7.61 40.18
C LEU A 415 -13.14 -8.31 41.18
N LYS A 416 -12.08 -8.96 40.70
CA LYS A 416 -11.04 -9.55 41.56
C LYS A 416 -10.25 -8.46 42.30
N GLN A 417 -9.80 -7.41 41.61
CA GLN A 417 -9.13 -6.26 42.23
C GLN A 417 -10.01 -5.58 43.28
N MET A 418 -11.33 -5.51 43.06
CA MET A 418 -12.26 -5.01 44.06
C MET A 418 -12.38 -5.92 45.29
N ALA A 419 -12.43 -7.23 45.09
CA ALA A 419 -12.45 -8.17 46.21
C ALA A 419 -11.18 -8.03 47.05
N GLU A 420 -10.02 -7.92 46.40
CA GLU A 420 -8.73 -7.65 47.07
C GLU A 420 -8.75 -6.31 47.84
N PHE A 421 -9.31 -5.26 47.24
CA PHE A 421 -9.48 -3.97 47.91
C PHE A 421 -10.37 -4.08 49.15
N GLN A 422 -11.49 -4.80 49.06
CA GLN A 422 -12.43 -5.00 50.17
C GLN A 422 -11.81 -5.83 51.31
N GLU A 423 -11.05 -6.87 50.98
CA GLU A 423 -10.28 -7.66 51.94
C GLU A 423 -9.24 -6.80 52.68
N LEU A 424 -8.57 -5.88 51.99
CA LEU A 424 -7.63 -4.93 52.61
C LEU A 424 -8.34 -3.88 53.48
N LEU A 425 -9.58 -3.50 53.15
CA LEU A 425 -10.38 -2.54 53.91
C LEU A 425 -10.98 -3.13 55.20
N SER A 426 -11.35 -4.41 55.21
CA SER A 426 -12.03 -5.05 56.35
C SER A 426 -11.28 -4.97 57.69
N PRO A 427 -9.97 -5.31 57.78
CA PRO A 427 -9.20 -5.20 59.03
C PRO A 427 -8.71 -3.78 59.33
N LEU A 428 -8.90 -2.83 58.40
CA LEU A 428 -8.29 -1.51 58.46
C LEU A 428 -8.71 -0.67 59.67
N PRO A 429 -10.01 -0.60 60.05
CA PRO A 429 -10.41 0.16 61.23
C PRO A 429 -9.81 -0.41 62.50
N ALA A 430 -9.76 -1.73 62.65
CA ALA A 430 -9.16 -2.40 63.79
C ALA A 430 -7.65 -2.12 63.89
N PHE A 431 -6.95 -2.15 62.75
CA PHE A 431 -5.54 -1.78 62.68
C PHE A 431 -5.30 -0.32 63.08
N LEU A 432 -6.10 0.62 62.57
CA LEU A 432 -5.97 2.04 62.91
C LEU A 432 -6.19 2.30 64.39
N ILE A 433 -7.20 1.67 64.99
CA ILE A 433 -7.48 1.77 66.43
C ILE A 433 -6.30 1.20 67.22
N SER A 434 -5.79 0.02 66.85
CA SER A 434 -4.66 -0.62 67.53
C SER A 434 -3.38 0.20 67.43
N ASN A 435 -3.09 0.78 66.25
CA ASN A 435 -1.93 1.64 66.05
C ASN A 435 -2.05 2.93 66.88
N HIS A 436 -3.21 3.59 66.83
CA HIS A 436 -3.47 4.79 67.62
C HIS A 436 -3.35 4.49 69.12
N GLU A 437 -3.91 3.39 69.60
CA GLU A 437 -3.77 2.93 70.99
C GLU A 437 -2.30 2.69 71.35
N GLN A 438 -1.53 2.01 70.50
CA GLN A 438 -0.12 1.74 70.75
C GLN A 438 0.71 3.04 70.79
N ARG A 439 0.40 4.01 69.93
CA ARG A 439 1.05 5.33 69.91
C ARG A 439 0.72 6.11 71.19
N HIS A 440 -0.55 6.14 71.59
CA HIS A 440 -0.97 6.79 72.85
C HIS A 440 -0.36 6.11 74.06
N ARG A 441 -0.33 4.77 74.12
CA ARG A 441 0.36 4.03 75.19
C ARG A 441 1.84 4.36 75.25
N SER A 442 2.51 4.46 74.11
CA SER A 442 3.94 4.78 74.04
C SER A 442 4.20 6.21 74.51
N GLN A 443 3.37 7.18 74.06
CA GLN A 443 3.45 8.57 74.50
C GLN A 443 3.19 8.69 76.01
N LEU A 444 2.13 8.05 76.50
CA LEU A 444 1.79 8.05 77.92
C LEU A 444 2.90 7.41 78.76
N ALA A 445 3.50 6.31 78.30
CA ALA A 445 4.63 5.68 78.99
C ALA A 445 5.87 6.61 79.03
N GLU A 446 6.11 7.37 77.96
CA GLU A 446 7.18 8.38 77.92
C GLU A 446 6.88 9.53 78.88
N ASP A 447 5.68 10.11 78.83
CA ASP A 447 5.27 11.24 79.67
C ASP A 447 5.29 10.87 81.16
N VAL A 448 4.73 9.71 81.51
CA VAL A 448 4.80 9.15 82.88
C VAL A 448 6.25 8.85 83.27
N GLY A 449 7.07 8.36 82.35
CA GLY A 449 8.50 8.11 82.58
C GLY A 449 9.29 9.41 82.83
N VAL A 450 8.98 10.49 82.12
CA VAL A 450 9.55 11.83 82.33
C VAL A 450 9.11 12.38 83.69
N ALA A 451 7.82 12.32 84.01
CA ALA A 451 7.28 12.77 85.29
C ALA A 451 7.89 12.00 86.48
N ARG A 452 8.01 10.66 86.36
CA ARG A 452 8.66 9.82 87.38
C ARG A 452 10.12 10.21 87.60
N ARG A 453 10.91 10.37 86.54
CA ARG A 453 12.32 10.78 86.66
C ARG A 453 12.46 12.15 87.35
N ARG A 454 11.61 13.12 87.00
CA ARG A 454 11.58 14.43 87.67
C ARG A 454 11.27 14.31 89.16
N LEU A 455 10.32 13.45 89.53
CA LEU A 455 9.99 13.21 90.93
C LEU A 455 11.16 12.57 91.68
N GLU A 456 11.81 11.57 91.08
CA GLU A 456 12.99 10.92 91.65
C GLU A 456 14.14 11.90 91.87
N GLU A 457 14.41 12.78 90.90
CA GLU A 457 15.41 13.86 91.01
C GLU A 457 15.06 14.84 92.14
N LEU A 458 13.80 15.27 92.23
CA LEU A 458 13.33 16.18 93.30
C LEU A 458 13.42 15.53 94.68
N LEU A 459 13.04 14.25 94.81
CA LEU A 459 13.16 13.50 96.05
C LEU A 459 14.63 13.35 96.47
N ALA A 460 15.52 13.03 95.53
CA ALA A 460 16.95 12.91 95.79
C ALA A 460 17.57 14.25 96.23
N ALA A 461 17.23 15.35 95.55
CA ALA A 461 17.68 16.69 95.92
C ALA A 461 17.18 17.10 97.32
N SER A 462 15.93 16.78 97.64
CA SER A 462 15.34 17.06 98.95
C SER A 462 15.95 16.24 100.08
N GLU A 463 16.28 14.96 99.84
CA GLU A 463 17.00 14.13 100.80
C GLU A 463 18.43 14.62 101.03
N GLU A 464 19.10 15.13 100.00
CA GLU A 464 20.43 15.74 100.15
C GLU A 464 20.37 17.04 100.96
N GLU A 465 19.35 17.89 100.74
CA GLU A 465 19.17 19.09 101.57
C GLU A 465 18.84 18.74 103.04
N LYS A 466 18.01 17.72 103.26
CA LYS A 466 17.73 17.19 104.61
C LYS A 466 18.99 16.68 105.28
N ARG A 467 19.85 15.94 104.57
CA ARG A 467 21.16 15.53 105.09
C ARG A 467 22.02 16.74 105.41
N SER A 468 22.10 17.73 104.53
CA SER A 468 22.85 18.97 104.78
C SER A 468 22.36 19.71 106.03
N ASN A 469 21.03 19.83 106.21
CA ASN A 469 20.42 20.43 107.40
C ASN A 469 20.75 19.61 108.66
N PHE A 470 20.67 18.29 108.59
CA PHE A 470 21.03 17.39 109.69
C PHE A 470 22.50 17.53 110.11
N HIS A 471 23.43 17.63 109.15
CA HIS A 471 24.86 17.79 109.44
C HIS A 471 25.20 19.16 110.08
N LYS A 472 24.33 20.15 109.94
CA LYS A 472 24.46 21.45 110.61
C LYS A 472 23.97 21.43 112.06
N LEU A 473 23.26 20.37 112.48
CA LEU A 473 22.85 20.18 113.87
C LEU A 473 24.08 19.82 114.72
N ARG A 474 24.41 20.71 115.66
CA ARG A 474 25.49 20.53 116.64
C ARG A 474 25.05 21.09 117.98
N VAL A 475 25.62 20.56 119.07
CA VAL A 475 25.27 20.93 120.45
C VAL A 475 25.55 22.40 120.75
N SER A 476 26.40 23.06 119.98
CA SER A 476 26.82 24.45 120.15
C SER A 476 26.01 25.48 119.33
N LEU A 477 24.82 25.12 118.83
CA LEU A 477 23.96 26.07 118.11
C LEU A 477 23.36 27.10 119.07
N THR A 478 23.42 28.37 118.66
CA THR A 478 22.67 29.43 119.34
C THR A 478 21.17 29.28 119.07
N ALA A 479 20.32 29.85 119.94
CA ALA A 479 18.87 29.75 119.80
C ALA A 479 18.38 30.29 118.44
N ASP A 480 18.97 31.39 117.96
CA ASP A 480 18.63 31.99 116.67
C ASP A 480 19.05 31.10 115.47
N GLU A 481 20.21 30.44 115.54
CA GLU A 481 20.69 29.51 114.51
C GLU A 481 19.84 28.23 114.44
N LEU A 482 19.40 27.72 115.61
CA LEU A 482 18.49 26.57 115.68
C LEU A 482 17.11 26.91 115.11
N GLN A 483 16.60 28.11 115.42
CA GLN A 483 15.33 28.59 114.87
C GLN A 483 15.40 28.78 113.35
N ALA A 484 16.52 29.29 112.83
CA ALA A 484 16.75 29.39 111.39
C ALA A 484 16.85 28.02 110.69
N LEU A 485 17.47 27.01 111.33
CA LEU A 485 17.51 25.64 110.82
C LEU A 485 16.13 24.98 110.82
N ASN A 486 15.33 25.17 111.88
CA ASN A 486 13.95 24.68 111.93
C ASN A 486 13.10 25.33 110.84
N ALA A 487 13.18 26.65 110.67
CA ALA A 487 12.45 27.36 109.61
C ALA A 487 12.86 26.89 108.21
N ARG A 488 14.15 26.59 108.00
CA ARG A 488 14.65 26.03 106.73
C ARG A 488 14.15 24.61 106.48
N GLU A 489 14.11 23.77 107.51
CA GLU A 489 13.59 22.40 107.40
C GLU A 489 12.08 22.39 107.16
N GLU A 490 11.32 23.26 107.83
CA GLU A 490 9.90 23.46 107.56
C GLU A 490 9.67 23.95 106.11
N LEU A 491 10.47 24.90 105.63
CA LEU A 491 10.40 25.37 104.24
C LEU A 491 10.71 24.24 103.25
N ARG A 492 11.75 23.44 103.49
CA ARG A 492 12.08 22.26 102.66
C ARG A 492 10.92 21.27 102.63
N GLN A 493 10.30 20.98 103.78
CA GLN A 493 9.16 20.07 103.87
C GLN A 493 7.93 20.62 103.13
N GLN A 494 7.65 21.92 103.24
CA GLN A 494 6.57 22.57 102.49
C GLN A 494 6.84 22.55 100.98
N GLN A 495 8.07 22.82 100.55
CA GLN A 495 8.48 22.77 99.14
C GLN A 495 8.43 21.35 98.57
N LEU A 496 8.87 20.35 99.34
CA LEU A 496 8.76 18.95 98.94
C LEU A 496 7.29 18.52 98.84
N HIS A 497 6.47 18.92 99.81
CA HIS A 497 5.05 18.59 99.82
C HIS A 497 4.31 19.24 98.63
N SER A 498 4.57 20.51 98.34
CA SER A 498 3.97 21.21 97.20
C SER A 498 4.43 20.64 95.86
N ALA A 499 5.72 20.29 95.72
CA ALA A 499 6.24 19.66 94.51
C ALA A 499 5.67 18.24 94.30
N THR A 500 5.57 17.44 95.37
CA THR A 500 4.96 16.10 95.33
C THR A 500 3.48 16.20 94.96
N TRP A 501 2.77 17.17 95.53
CA TRP A 501 1.37 17.42 95.22
C TRP A 501 1.17 17.88 93.76
N SER A 502 2.00 18.81 93.27
CA SER A 502 1.96 19.26 91.87
C SER A 502 2.20 18.10 90.90
N MET A 503 3.20 17.25 91.18
CA MET A 503 3.50 16.08 90.35
C MET A 503 2.38 15.03 90.40
N HIS A 504 1.75 14.83 91.56
CA HIS A 504 0.57 13.98 91.68
C HIS A 504 -0.59 14.49 90.82
N GLN A 505 -0.81 15.81 90.80
CA GLN A 505 -1.81 16.43 89.94
C GLN A 505 -1.48 16.33 88.45
N GLU A 506 -0.20 16.39 88.07
CA GLU A 506 0.24 16.18 86.68
C GLU A 506 0.01 14.73 86.24
N LEU A 507 0.38 13.75 87.07
CA LEU A 507 0.14 12.32 86.80
C LEU A 507 -1.35 11.95 86.77
N GLN A 508 -2.23 12.71 87.45
CA GLN A 508 -3.68 12.53 87.35
C GLN A 508 -4.28 13.08 86.04
N LYS A 509 -3.56 13.95 85.33
CA LYS A 509 -3.99 14.53 84.05
C LYS A 509 -3.54 13.73 82.85
N CYS A 510 -2.47 12.94 83.00
CA CYS A 510 -2.03 11.91 82.07
C CYS A 510 -2.99 10.72 82.11
#